data_AF-A0A1U9LJ84-F1
#
_entry.id   AF-A0A1U9LJ84-F1
#
_cell.length_a   1.000
_cell.length_b   1.000
_cell.length_c   1.000
_cell.angle_alpha   90.00
_cell.angle_beta   90.00
_cell.angle_gamma   90.00
#
_symmetry.space_group_name_H-M   'P 1'
#
loop_
_entity.id
_entity.type
_entity.pdbx_description
1 polymer ?
#
loop_
_entity_poly.entity_id
_entity_poly.type
_entity_poly.pdbx_seq_one_letter_code
_entity_poly.pdbx_strand_id
1 'polypeptide(L)'
;MEGRTVLTAWRRGYGAIVRSACQDAGTALKELTTTLYDRHRVSGIDHWLAHCAVLEAAALPEKDIVFGGKGALQRRQKGLIPNDQWKALRLRPMTSIGVRNFNGNRHFRLSDGGRACTVTVLKKPVVLHLPEMRGTWGKIIRALALLAPDKEISIQFRIDSHRLHLTFDEMDLRRLQPGETLTLARDRDQAASGRRARCRGPD
;
A
#
# COMPACT_ATOMS: atom_id res chain seq x y z
N MET A 1 -9.08 20.00 -4.44
CA MET A 1 -9.97 19.62 -3.31
C MET A 1 -10.50 18.19 -3.47
N GLU A 2 -10.81 17.78 -4.70
CA GLU A 2 -11.37 16.45 -5.06
C GLU A 2 -10.54 15.23 -4.60
N GLY A 3 -9.21 15.24 -4.78
CA GLY A 3 -8.36 14.09 -4.44
C GLY A 3 -8.37 13.68 -2.97
N ARG A 4 -8.52 14.65 -2.03
CA ARG A 4 -8.63 14.36 -0.59
C ARG A 4 -9.95 13.66 -0.24
N THR A 5 -11.04 14.06 -0.90
CA THR A 5 -12.35 13.43 -0.74
C THR A 5 -12.33 12.00 -1.24
N VAL A 6 -11.75 11.75 -2.42
CA VAL A 6 -11.59 10.41 -2.99
C VAL A 6 -10.74 9.53 -2.07
N LEU A 7 -9.58 10.02 -1.62
CA LEU A 7 -8.71 9.28 -0.70
C LEU A 7 -9.42 8.96 0.63
N THR A 8 -10.22 9.89 1.14
CA THR A 8 -11.01 9.67 2.36
C THR A 8 -12.09 8.62 2.15
N ALA A 9 -12.74 8.59 0.98
CA ALA A 9 -13.71 7.54 0.64
C ALA A 9 -13.04 6.16 0.60
N TRP A 10 -11.87 6.03 -0.05
CA TRP A 10 -11.11 4.79 -0.05
C TRP A 10 -10.69 4.35 1.35
N ARG A 11 -10.19 5.28 2.18
CA ARG A 11 -9.82 4.99 3.58
C ARG A 11 -11.02 4.57 4.43
N ARG A 12 -12.21 5.13 4.19
CA ARG A 12 -13.44 4.72 4.87
C ARG A 12 -13.80 3.28 4.51
N GLY A 13 -13.72 2.93 3.22
CA GLY A 13 -13.91 1.57 2.72
C GLY A 13 -12.92 0.59 3.32
N TYR A 14 -11.63 0.88 3.17
CA TYR A 14 -10.53 0.09 3.73
C TYR A 14 -10.72 -0.14 5.24
N GLY A 15 -10.94 0.94 6.00
CA GLY A 15 -11.15 0.84 7.45
C GLY A 15 -12.42 0.09 7.83
N ALA A 16 -13.47 0.11 7.01
CA ALA A 16 -14.66 -0.71 7.24
C ALA A 16 -14.36 -2.20 7.11
N ILE A 17 -13.63 -2.59 6.06
CA ILE A 17 -13.16 -3.98 5.87
C ILE A 17 -12.30 -4.42 7.05
N VAL A 18 -11.30 -3.63 7.47
CA VAL A 18 -10.45 -4.01 8.62
C VAL A 18 -11.30 -4.29 9.87
N ARG A 19 -12.25 -3.40 10.18
CA ARG A 19 -13.11 -3.57 11.36
C ARG A 19 -13.99 -4.81 11.26
N SER A 20 -14.59 -5.05 10.10
CA SER A 20 -15.42 -6.23 9.88
C SER A 20 -14.60 -7.52 9.95
N ALA A 21 -13.41 -7.54 9.37
CA ALA A 21 -12.50 -8.68 9.43
C ALA A 21 -12.00 -8.97 10.87
N CYS A 22 -11.83 -7.95 11.72
CA CYS A 22 -11.50 -8.19 13.13
C CYS A 22 -12.62 -8.88 13.92
N GLN A 23 -13.88 -8.78 13.47
CA GLN A 23 -15.02 -9.43 14.12
C GLN A 23 -15.30 -10.82 13.53
N ASP A 24 -14.56 -11.22 12.50
CA ASP A 24 -14.68 -12.53 11.89
C ASP A 24 -13.95 -13.59 12.72
N ALA A 25 -14.59 -14.74 12.91
CA ALA A 25 -14.16 -15.78 13.85
C ALA A 25 -13.56 -17.03 13.19
N GLY A 26 -13.16 -16.97 11.91
CA GLY A 26 -12.44 -18.10 11.29
C GLY A 26 -12.73 -18.36 9.82
N THR A 27 -13.34 -17.43 9.09
CA THR A 27 -13.52 -17.58 7.64
C THR A 27 -12.15 -17.56 6.95
N ALA A 28 -11.99 -18.43 5.94
CA ALA A 28 -10.76 -18.48 5.16
C ALA A 28 -10.46 -17.12 4.51
N LEU A 29 -9.20 -16.69 4.53
CA LEU A 29 -8.79 -15.34 4.12
C LEU A 29 -9.29 -14.94 2.73
N LYS A 30 -9.28 -15.87 1.77
CA LYS A 30 -9.76 -15.65 0.40
C LYS A 30 -11.26 -15.35 0.38
N GLU A 31 -12.06 -16.17 1.06
CA GLU A 31 -13.51 -16.04 1.13
C GLU A 31 -13.93 -14.77 1.87
N LEU A 32 -13.25 -14.47 2.99
CA LEU A 32 -13.47 -13.25 3.76
C LEU A 32 -13.16 -12.00 2.92
N THR A 33 -12.07 -12.04 2.15
CA THR A 33 -11.70 -10.95 1.24
C THR A 33 -12.80 -10.68 0.21
N THR A 34 -13.27 -11.72 -0.50
CA THR A 34 -14.34 -11.57 -1.51
C THR A 34 -15.60 -11.00 -0.89
N THR A 35 -16.05 -11.59 0.22
CA THR A 35 -17.28 -11.20 0.92
C THR A 35 -17.24 -9.73 1.38
N LEU A 36 -16.13 -9.31 2.00
CA LEU A 36 -15.98 -7.94 2.47
C LEU A 36 -15.74 -6.95 1.33
N TYR A 37 -15.07 -7.35 0.25
CA TYR A 37 -14.97 -6.56 -0.96
C TYR A 37 -16.35 -6.25 -1.54
N ASP A 38 -17.19 -7.28 -1.76
CA ASP A 38 -18.52 -7.10 -2.35
C ASP A 38 -19.41 -6.20 -1.49
N ARG A 39 -19.38 -6.39 -0.17
CA ARG A 39 -20.10 -5.54 0.79
C ARG A 39 -19.67 -4.08 0.74
N HIS A 40 -18.39 -3.80 0.51
CA HIS A 40 -17.81 -2.46 0.59
C HIS A 40 -17.42 -1.86 -0.76
N ARG A 41 -17.76 -2.50 -1.89
CA ARG A 41 -17.39 -2.07 -3.25
C ARG A 41 -17.76 -0.61 -3.56
N VAL A 42 -18.86 -0.12 -3.00
CA VAL A 42 -19.35 1.26 -3.19
C VAL A 42 -18.39 2.33 -2.68
N SER A 43 -17.45 1.96 -1.81
CA SER A 43 -16.40 2.86 -1.30
C SER A 43 -15.27 3.13 -2.30
N GLY A 44 -15.29 2.49 -3.47
CA GLY A 44 -14.32 2.72 -4.55
C GLY A 44 -12.96 2.06 -4.33
N ILE A 45 -12.86 1.13 -3.38
CA ILE A 45 -11.69 0.26 -3.21
C ILE A 45 -11.77 -0.93 -4.16
N ASP A 46 -10.61 -1.44 -4.58
CA ASP A 46 -10.53 -2.64 -5.40
C ASP A 46 -10.33 -3.90 -4.53
N HIS A 47 -10.30 -5.06 -5.18
CA HIS A 47 -10.12 -6.34 -4.51
C HIS A 47 -8.72 -6.47 -3.85
N TRP A 48 -7.68 -5.82 -4.40
CA TRP A 48 -6.35 -5.87 -3.77
C TRP A 48 -6.29 -5.07 -2.48
N LEU A 49 -6.91 -3.89 -2.41
CA LEU A 49 -7.02 -3.13 -1.17
C LEU A 49 -7.88 -3.85 -0.12
N ALA A 50 -8.95 -4.53 -0.54
CA ALA A 50 -9.73 -5.38 0.35
C ALA A 50 -8.87 -6.51 0.95
N HIS A 51 -8.07 -7.18 0.11
CA HIS A 51 -7.12 -8.19 0.56
C HIS A 51 -6.11 -7.63 1.57
N CYS A 52 -5.53 -6.46 1.27
CA CYS A 52 -4.59 -5.78 2.18
C CYS A 52 -5.26 -5.41 3.51
N ALA A 53 -6.54 -5.03 3.51
CA ALA A 53 -7.29 -4.72 4.73
C ALA A 53 -7.54 -5.97 5.59
N VAL A 54 -7.88 -7.10 4.97
CA VAL A 54 -8.04 -8.38 5.70
C VAL A 54 -6.72 -8.85 6.28
N LEU A 55 -5.61 -8.74 5.55
CA LEU A 55 -4.27 -9.03 6.07
C LEU A 55 -3.90 -8.10 7.23
N GLU A 56 -4.21 -6.81 7.14
CA GLU A 56 -4.00 -5.87 8.26
C GLU A 56 -4.80 -6.30 9.49
N ALA A 57 -6.07 -6.68 9.32
CA ALA A 57 -6.90 -7.17 10.42
C ALA A 57 -6.36 -8.46 11.05
N ALA A 58 -5.87 -9.39 10.22
CA ALA A 58 -5.27 -10.64 10.68
C ALA A 58 -4.01 -10.39 11.53
N ALA A 59 -3.18 -9.43 11.12
CA ALA A 59 -1.95 -9.05 11.80
C ALA A 59 -2.15 -8.24 13.11
N LEU A 60 -3.36 -7.76 13.41
CA LEU A 60 -3.62 -7.06 14.66
C LEU A 60 -3.56 -8.04 15.86
N PRO A 61 -2.86 -7.68 16.95
CA PRO A 61 -2.65 -8.57 18.09
C PRO A 61 -3.93 -8.87 18.87
N GLU A 62 -4.82 -7.88 18.97
CA GLU A 62 -6.13 -8.00 19.61
C GLU A 62 -7.24 -7.88 18.55
N LYS A 63 -8.37 -8.54 18.79
CA LYS A 63 -9.55 -8.47 17.91
C LYS A 63 -10.68 -7.60 18.49
N ASP A 64 -10.76 -7.49 19.82
CA ASP A 64 -11.66 -6.59 20.52
C ASP A 64 -11.08 -5.16 20.60
N ILE A 65 -11.10 -4.47 19.45
CA ILE A 65 -10.50 -3.14 19.32
C ILE A 65 -11.58 -2.06 19.27
N VAL A 66 -11.48 -1.09 20.17
CA VAL A 66 -12.20 0.19 20.05
C VAL A 66 -11.48 1.10 19.05
N PHE A 67 -11.85 0.99 17.78
CA PHE A 67 -11.32 1.85 16.73
C PHE A 67 -11.64 3.32 17.03
N GLY A 68 -10.65 4.20 16.89
CA GLY A 68 -10.73 5.61 17.31
C GLY A 68 -10.35 5.85 18.77
N GLY A 69 -10.13 4.79 19.56
CA GLY A 69 -9.65 4.84 20.94
C GLY A 69 -10.76 4.96 21.98
N LYS A 70 -10.57 4.28 23.12
CA LYS A 70 -11.54 4.26 24.25
C LYS A 70 -11.84 5.67 24.77
N GLY A 71 -10.83 6.53 24.91
CA GLY A 71 -11.00 7.90 25.40
C GLY A 71 -11.89 8.77 24.51
N ALA A 72 -11.76 8.65 23.18
CA ALA A 72 -12.61 9.38 22.26
C ALA A 72 -14.04 8.81 22.19
N LEU A 73 -14.23 7.50 22.37
CA LEU A 73 -15.55 6.92 22.56
C LEU A 73 -16.25 7.49 23.81
N GLN A 74 -15.56 7.56 24.94
CA GLN A 74 -16.09 8.15 26.17
C GLN A 74 -16.44 9.64 26.00
N ARG A 75 -15.58 10.41 25.33
CA ARG A 75 -15.87 11.82 25.02
C ARG A 75 -17.12 11.97 24.15
N ARG A 76 -17.32 11.09 23.17
CA ARG A 76 -18.54 11.07 22.35
C ARG A 76 -19.78 10.76 23.18
N GLN A 77 -19.71 9.75 24.05
CA GLN A 77 -20.83 9.38 24.93
C GLN A 77 -21.25 10.52 25.86
N LYS A 78 -20.28 11.35 26.27
CA LYS A 78 -20.50 12.57 27.07
C LYS A 78 -20.91 13.81 26.24
N GLY A 79 -21.09 13.68 24.93
CA GLY A 79 -21.41 14.82 24.05
C GLY A 79 -20.26 15.81 23.83
N LEU A 80 -19.03 15.52 24.29
CA LEU A 80 -17.87 16.42 24.21
C LEU A 80 -17.24 16.48 22.81
N ILE A 81 -17.58 15.54 21.93
CA ILE A 81 -17.21 15.56 20.53
C ILE A 81 -18.41 15.16 19.66
N PRO A 82 -18.63 15.81 18.50
CA PRO A 82 -19.69 15.41 17.57
C PRO A 82 -19.38 14.07 16.90
N ASN A 83 -20.42 13.47 16.33
CA ASN A 83 -20.36 12.18 15.66
C ASN A 83 -19.35 12.16 14.49
N ASP A 84 -19.25 13.25 13.73
CA ASP A 84 -18.36 13.33 12.59
C ASP A 84 -16.88 13.43 12.99
N GLN A 85 -16.60 14.12 14.11
CA GLN A 85 -15.25 14.12 14.70
C GLN A 85 -14.88 12.71 15.16
N TRP A 86 -15.79 11.98 15.80
CA TRP A 86 -15.57 10.58 16.17
C TRP A 86 -15.30 9.69 14.94
N LYS A 87 -16.11 9.82 13.88
CA LYS A 87 -15.90 9.08 12.63
C LYS A 87 -14.55 9.38 11.98
N ALA A 88 -14.08 10.63 12.06
CA ALA A 88 -12.77 11.02 11.57
C ALA A 88 -11.63 10.34 12.36
N LEU A 89 -11.75 10.26 13.69
CA LEU A 89 -10.78 9.57 14.56
C LEU A 89 -10.72 8.05 14.29
N ARG A 90 -11.82 7.46 13.79
CA ARG A 90 -11.89 6.04 13.38
C ARG A 90 -11.28 5.76 12.01
N LEU A 91 -10.89 6.79 11.26
CA LEU A 91 -10.40 6.64 9.90
C LEU A 91 -8.99 6.04 9.93
N ARG A 92 -8.89 4.75 9.58
CA ARG A 92 -7.60 4.06 9.54
C ARG A 92 -6.73 4.58 8.39
N PRO A 93 -5.40 4.47 8.53
CA PRO A 93 -4.53 4.55 7.37
C PRO A 93 -4.90 3.46 6.37
N MET A 94 -4.77 3.75 5.07
CA MET A 94 -4.94 2.74 4.03
C MET A 94 -3.57 2.18 3.67
N THR A 95 -3.40 0.87 3.77
CA THR A 95 -2.17 0.17 3.42
C THR A 95 -2.35 -0.58 2.10
N SER A 96 -1.40 -0.40 1.17
CA SER A 96 -1.28 -1.25 -0.01
C SER A 96 0.07 -1.96 0.01
N ILE A 97 0.03 -3.27 0.18
CA ILE A 97 1.20 -4.14 0.23
C ILE A 97 1.89 -4.13 -1.14
N GLY A 98 3.22 -4.04 -1.11
CA GLY A 98 4.07 -4.03 -2.30
C GLY A 98 4.12 -5.40 -2.98
N VAL A 99 4.10 -5.41 -4.30
CA VAL A 99 4.28 -6.62 -5.11
C VAL A 99 5.24 -6.29 -6.24
N ARG A 100 6.41 -6.93 -6.23
CA ARG A 100 7.51 -6.67 -7.16
C ARG A 100 7.06 -6.71 -8.63
N ASN A 101 6.30 -7.75 -9.01
CA ASN A 101 5.79 -7.95 -10.38
C ASN A 101 4.83 -6.85 -10.88
N PHE A 102 4.35 -5.98 -9.99
CA PHE A 102 3.45 -4.88 -10.32
C PHE A 102 4.16 -3.53 -10.17
N ASN A 103 5.40 -3.43 -10.64
CA ASN A 103 6.23 -2.24 -10.52
C ASN A 103 6.37 -1.80 -9.05
N GLY A 104 6.64 -2.77 -8.18
CA GLY A 104 6.79 -2.61 -6.73
C GLY A 104 5.50 -2.46 -5.92
N ASN A 105 4.40 -1.94 -6.48
CA ASN A 105 3.11 -1.79 -5.81
C ASN A 105 1.95 -1.76 -6.81
N ARG A 106 0.73 -2.22 -6.50
CA ARG A 106 -0.37 -2.16 -7.50
C ARG A 106 -0.98 -0.77 -7.71
N HIS A 107 -0.92 0.11 -6.71
CA HIS A 107 -1.69 1.35 -6.69
C HIS A 107 -0.81 2.61 -6.66
N PHE A 108 0.33 2.54 -5.99
CA PHE A 108 1.17 3.70 -5.72
C PHE A 108 2.36 3.76 -6.66
N ARG A 109 2.63 4.92 -7.26
CA ARG A 109 3.81 5.19 -8.08
C ARG A 109 4.48 6.45 -7.58
N LEU A 110 5.78 6.40 -7.32
CA LEU A 110 6.59 7.60 -7.10
C LEU A 110 6.91 8.23 -8.46
N SER A 111 6.93 9.56 -8.52
CA SER A 111 7.48 10.27 -9.67
C SER A 111 9.00 10.15 -9.67
N ASP A 112 9.61 10.46 -10.81
CA ASP A 112 11.04 10.74 -10.87
C ASP A 112 11.38 11.84 -9.86
N GLY A 113 12.46 11.65 -9.10
CA GLY A 113 12.83 12.54 -7.99
C GLY A 113 12.00 12.40 -6.72
N GLY A 114 10.90 11.63 -6.73
CA GLY A 114 10.04 11.35 -5.57
C GLY A 114 9.28 12.55 -5.00
N ARG A 115 9.05 13.58 -5.82
CA ARG A 115 8.31 14.78 -5.44
C ARG A 115 6.79 14.63 -5.56
N ALA A 116 6.34 13.60 -6.25
CA ALA A 116 4.94 13.25 -6.28
C ALA A 116 4.77 11.74 -6.07
N CYS A 117 3.60 11.37 -5.56
CA CYS A 117 3.15 9.99 -5.56
C CYS A 117 1.74 9.91 -6.12
N THR A 118 1.56 9.16 -7.20
CA THR A 118 0.25 8.92 -7.80
C THR A 118 -0.34 7.64 -7.21
N VAL A 119 -1.55 7.75 -6.70
CA VAL A 119 -2.35 6.63 -6.21
C VAL A 119 -3.50 6.40 -7.17
N THR A 120 -3.54 5.26 -7.83
CA THR A 120 -4.61 4.93 -8.79
C THR A 120 -5.37 3.71 -8.31
N VAL A 121 -6.67 3.86 -8.07
CA VAL A 121 -7.57 2.75 -7.69
C VAL A 121 -8.77 2.79 -8.65
N LEU A 122 -9.11 1.66 -9.26
CA LEU A 122 -10.23 1.56 -10.23
C LEU A 122 -10.19 2.67 -11.31
N LYS A 123 -9.02 2.92 -11.90
CA LYS A 123 -8.77 3.96 -12.92
C LYS A 123 -9.00 5.40 -12.44
N LYS A 124 -9.15 5.65 -11.15
CA LYS A 124 -9.25 6.99 -10.57
C LYS A 124 -7.90 7.39 -9.96
N PRO A 125 -7.13 8.30 -10.58
CA PRO A 125 -5.85 8.74 -10.05
C PRO A 125 -6.04 9.85 -9.01
N VAL A 126 -5.20 9.83 -7.98
CA VAL A 126 -5.01 10.92 -7.01
C VAL A 126 -3.52 11.20 -6.91
N VAL A 127 -3.12 12.43 -7.21
CA VAL A 127 -1.72 12.86 -7.10
C VAL A 127 -1.48 13.48 -5.72
N LEU A 128 -0.47 12.96 -5.03
CA LEU A 128 0.03 13.48 -3.77
C LEU A 128 1.30 14.28 -4.06
N HIS A 129 1.32 15.56 -3.70
CA HIS A 129 2.53 16.37 -3.75
C HIS A 129 3.32 16.15 -2.46
N LEU A 130 4.54 15.65 -2.60
CA LEU A 130 5.43 15.33 -1.50
C LEU A 130 6.48 16.43 -1.36
N PRO A 131 6.90 16.75 -0.12
CA PRO A 131 8.00 17.67 0.09
C PRO A 131 9.30 17.08 -0.48
N GLU A 132 10.23 17.96 -0.86
CA GLU A 132 11.55 17.53 -1.32
C GLU A 132 12.29 16.80 -0.20
N MET A 133 12.73 15.57 -0.47
CA MET A 133 13.58 14.82 0.44
C MET A 133 15.05 15.07 0.11
N ARG A 134 15.83 15.45 1.14
CA ARG A 134 17.25 15.78 1.02
C ARG A 134 18.13 14.71 1.66
N GLY A 135 19.44 14.76 1.38
CA GLY A 135 20.43 13.86 1.94
C GLY A 135 20.16 12.39 1.63
N THR A 136 20.40 11.51 2.60
CA THR A 136 20.23 10.06 2.48
C THR A 136 18.81 9.67 2.08
N TRP A 137 17.79 10.27 2.70
CA TRP A 137 16.39 9.98 2.37
C TRP A 137 16.03 10.37 0.94
N GLY A 138 16.56 11.48 0.45
CA GLY A 138 16.41 11.87 -0.96
C GLY A 138 17.03 10.86 -1.93
N LYS A 139 18.21 10.32 -1.59
CA LYS A 139 18.85 9.26 -2.38
C LYS A 139 18.02 7.98 -2.39
N ILE A 140 17.53 7.55 -1.22
CA ILE A 140 16.68 6.36 -1.08
C ILE A 140 15.41 6.51 -1.91
N ILE A 141 14.69 7.62 -1.78
CA ILE A 141 13.45 7.84 -2.51
C ILE A 141 13.66 7.84 -4.03
N ARG A 142 14.77 8.41 -4.52
CA ARG A 142 15.13 8.33 -5.94
C ARG A 142 15.44 6.90 -6.38
N ALA A 143 16.19 6.14 -5.59
CA ALA A 143 16.45 4.73 -5.87
C ALA A 143 15.14 3.93 -5.92
N LEU A 144 14.24 4.11 -4.96
CA LEU A 144 12.93 3.47 -4.96
C LEU A 144 12.10 3.80 -6.21
N ALA A 145 12.13 5.05 -6.66
CA ALA A 145 11.43 5.49 -7.87
C ALA A 145 12.00 4.85 -9.16
N LEU A 146 13.30 4.57 -9.19
CA LEU A 146 13.97 3.90 -10.31
C LEU A 146 13.75 2.38 -10.31
N LEU A 147 13.93 1.73 -9.15
CA LEU A 147 13.92 0.27 -9.03
C LEU A 147 12.52 -0.35 -9.08
N ALA A 148 11.50 0.40 -8.63
CA ALA A 148 10.15 -0.13 -8.60
C ALA A 148 9.59 -0.44 -10.01
N PRO A 149 9.67 0.47 -11.01
CA PRO A 149 9.31 0.18 -12.40
C PRO A 149 9.95 -1.08 -12.97
N ASP A 150 11.22 -1.31 -12.67
CA ASP A 150 12.01 -2.45 -13.16
C ASP A 150 11.72 -3.76 -12.40
N LYS A 151 10.74 -3.73 -11.49
CA LYS A 151 10.30 -4.89 -10.68
C LYS A 151 11.47 -5.46 -9.89
N GLU A 152 12.31 -4.58 -9.34
CA GLU A 152 13.47 -5.00 -8.55
C GLU A 152 13.19 -4.95 -7.05
N ILE A 153 12.29 -4.05 -6.64
CA ILE A 153 11.92 -3.82 -5.25
C ILE A 153 10.40 -3.88 -5.07
N SER A 154 9.95 -4.36 -3.91
CA SER A 154 8.57 -4.19 -3.46
C SER A 154 8.48 -3.04 -2.45
N ILE A 155 7.45 -2.20 -2.59
CA ILE A 155 7.25 -1.06 -1.69
C ILE A 155 5.82 -1.11 -1.17
N GLN A 156 5.69 -1.27 0.14
CA GLN A 156 4.43 -1.06 0.83
C GLN A 156 4.23 0.43 1.07
N PHE A 157 3.05 0.92 0.72
CA PHE A 157 2.63 2.28 1.00
C PHE A 157 1.52 2.27 2.03
N ARG A 158 1.61 3.15 3.02
CA ARG A 158 0.55 3.37 4.03
C ARG A 158 0.26 4.85 4.11
N ILE A 159 -0.98 5.26 3.87
CA ILE A 159 -1.39 6.67 3.85
C ILE A 159 -2.41 6.97 4.93
N ASP A 160 -2.08 7.93 5.80
CA ASP A 160 -2.98 8.47 6.81
C ASP A 160 -3.51 9.88 6.39
N SER A 161 -3.99 10.69 7.33
CA SER A 161 -4.53 12.03 7.03
C SER A 161 -3.45 13.06 6.74
N HIS A 162 -2.21 12.80 7.13
CA HIS A 162 -1.11 13.76 7.12
C HIS A 162 0.17 13.22 6.49
N ARG A 163 0.41 11.91 6.54
CA ARG A 163 1.68 11.29 6.15
C ARG A 163 1.46 10.11 5.20
N LEU A 164 2.42 9.98 4.28
CA LEU A 164 2.63 8.79 3.47
C LEU A 164 3.85 8.07 4.02
N HIS A 165 3.67 6.82 4.43
CA HIS A 165 4.72 5.95 4.95
C HIS A 165 5.10 4.93 3.88
N LEU A 166 6.39 4.71 3.71
CA LEU A 166 6.95 3.72 2.80
C LEU A 166 7.68 2.67 3.62
N THR A 167 7.46 1.40 3.29
CA THR A 167 8.18 0.27 3.88
C THR A 167 8.69 -0.61 2.75
N PHE A 168 9.97 -0.94 2.79
CA PHE A 168 10.67 -1.72 1.78
C PHE A 168 11.81 -2.49 2.46
N ASP A 169 12.33 -3.52 1.78
CA ASP A 169 13.52 -4.24 2.24
C ASP A 169 14.78 -3.49 1.80
N GLU A 170 15.62 -3.09 2.75
CA GLU A 170 16.88 -2.41 2.46
C GLU A 170 17.86 -3.30 1.67
N MET A 171 17.73 -4.62 1.73
CA MET A 171 18.58 -5.53 0.94
C MET A 171 18.33 -5.37 -0.56
N ASP A 172 17.11 -5.04 -0.96
CA ASP A 172 16.77 -4.79 -2.36
C ASP A 172 17.47 -3.52 -2.89
N LEU A 173 17.85 -2.58 -2.01
CA LEU A 173 18.65 -1.41 -2.40
C LEU A 173 20.13 -1.73 -2.63
N ARG A 174 20.65 -2.82 -2.02
CA ARG A 174 22.07 -3.20 -2.09
C ARG A 174 22.48 -3.82 -3.42
N ARG A 175 21.52 -4.15 -4.29
CA ARG A 175 21.80 -4.70 -5.63
C ARG A 175 22.29 -3.64 -6.63
N LEU A 176 22.47 -2.40 -6.20
CA LEU A 176 23.01 -1.32 -7.02
C LEU A 176 24.54 -1.27 -6.92
N GLN A 177 25.23 -1.77 -7.95
CA GLN A 177 26.50 -1.16 -8.37
C GLN A 177 26.16 0.07 -9.22
N PRO A 178 26.90 1.19 -9.12
CA PRO A 178 26.68 2.33 -10.00
C PRO A 178 26.84 1.93 -11.48
N GLY A 179 25.75 1.95 -12.24
CA GLY A 179 25.77 1.71 -13.69
C GLY A 179 25.40 0.30 -14.18
N GLU A 180 25.06 -0.64 -13.29
CA GLU A 180 24.59 -1.98 -13.68
C GLU A 180 23.08 -2.11 -13.41
N THR A 181 22.27 -2.34 -14.45
CA THR A 181 20.84 -2.71 -14.30
C THR A 181 20.71 -4.19 -13.96
N LEU A 182 19.68 -4.62 -13.21
CA LEU A 182 19.53 -6.04 -12.84
C LEU A 182 19.29 -6.97 -14.02
N THR A 183 18.96 -6.46 -15.21
CA THR A 183 18.97 -7.25 -16.43
C THR A 183 20.37 -7.84 -16.66
N LEU A 184 21.42 -7.03 -16.52
CA LEU A 184 22.81 -7.45 -16.68
C LEU A 184 23.26 -8.42 -15.56
N ALA A 185 22.89 -8.13 -14.31
CA ALA A 185 23.22 -9.01 -13.18
C ALA A 185 22.50 -10.38 -13.28
N ARG A 186 21.21 -10.37 -13.68
CA ARG A 186 20.44 -11.58 -13.92
C ARG A 186 20.99 -12.36 -15.11
N ASP A 187 21.34 -11.69 -16.21
CA ASP A 187 21.93 -12.33 -17.40
C ASP A 187 23.29 -12.95 -17.06
N ARG A 188 24.09 -12.30 -16.21
CA ARG A 188 25.34 -12.83 -15.68
C ARG A 188 25.13 -14.07 -14.81
N ASP A 189 24.15 -14.04 -13.90
CA ASP A 189 23.81 -15.19 -13.05
C ASP A 189 23.18 -16.35 -13.86
N GLN A 190 22.42 -16.05 -14.91
CA GLN A 190 21.91 -17.04 -15.87
C GLN A 190 23.04 -17.66 -16.71
N ALA A 191 24.02 -16.85 -17.13
CA ALA A 191 25.22 -17.32 -17.82
C ALA A 191 26.11 -18.19 -16.91
N ALA A 192 26.27 -17.81 -15.64
CA ALA A 192 27.06 -18.53 -14.65
C ALA A 192 26.41 -19.84 -14.18
N SER A 193 25.07 -19.92 -14.17
CA SER A 193 24.33 -21.13 -13.76
C SER A 193 24.16 -22.19 -14.86
N GLY A 194 24.72 -21.95 -16.06
CA GLY A 194 24.77 -22.94 -17.16
C GLY A 194 23.40 -23.32 -17.77
N ARG A 195 22.29 -22.73 -17.30
CA ARG A 195 20.96 -22.97 -17.87
C ARG A 195 20.76 -22.07 -19.08
N ARG A 196 21.12 -22.59 -20.27
CA ARG A 196 20.72 -21.98 -21.55
C ARG A 196 19.21 -21.71 -21.53
N ALA A 197 18.83 -20.46 -21.77
CA ALA A 197 17.47 -20.13 -22.15
C ALA A 197 17.10 -21.04 -23.33
N ARG A 198 15.99 -21.78 -23.21
CA ARG A 198 15.43 -22.46 -24.38
C ARG A 198 15.08 -21.37 -25.38
N CYS A 199 15.88 -21.27 -26.44
CA CYS A 199 15.54 -20.51 -27.62
C CYS A 199 14.16 -21.00 -28.06
N ARG A 200 13.17 -20.12 -28.01
CA ARG A 200 11.97 -20.29 -28.83
C ARG A 200 12.46 -20.01 -30.24
N GLY A 201 12.53 -21.06 -31.06
CA GLY A 201 12.91 -20.94 -32.47
C GLY A 201 11.95 -20.00 -33.20
N PRO A 202 12.37 -19.43 -34.35
CA PRO A 202 11.45 -18.72 -35.21
C PRO A 202 10.46 -19.71 -35.83
N ASP A 203 9.25 -19.18 -36.03
CA ASP A 203 8.02 -19.73 -36.60
C ASP A 203 7.11 -20.53 -35.65
#